data_AF-A0A9D6JIK9-F1
#
_entry.id   AF-A0A9D6JIK9-F1
#
_cell.length_a   1.000
_cell.length_b   1.000
_cell.length_c   1.000
_cell.angle_alpha   90.00
_cell.angle_beta   90.00
_cell.angle_gamma   90.00
#
_symmetry.space_group_name_H-M   'P 1'
#
loop_
_entity.id
_entity.type
_entity.pdbx_description
1 polymer ?
#
loop_
_entity_poly.entity_id
_entity_poly.type
_entity_poly.pdbx_seq_one_letter_code
_entity_poly.pdbx_strand_id
1 'polypeptide(L)'
;MAQVAATEVAPQATHDIKIRPDYPREYVVKKGDTLWGIASRFLEDPWYWPEIWYRNPQLENPHLIYPGDMLSLTYINGRPTVQVTREVVETAPAGEDHVVRTDT
;
A
#
# COMPACT_ATOMS: atom_id res chain seq x y z
N MET A 1 -20.80 8.66 19.88
CA MET A 1 -20.39 8.44 18.49
C MET A 1 -18.87 8.28 18.49
N ALA A 2 -18.36 7.09 18.17
CA ALA A 2 -16.97 6.72 18.45
C ALA A 2 -15.97 7.52 17.59
N GLN A 3 -15.04 8.14 18.28
CA GLN A 3 -13.97 8.98 17.79
C GLN A 3 -12.82 8.07 17.33
N VAL A 4 -12.51 8.03 16.03
CA VAL A 4 -11.31 7.35 15.53
C VAL A 4 -10.12 8.30 15.61
N ALA A 5 -9.62 8.47 16.84
CA ALA A 5 -8.34 9.11 17.07
C ALA A 5 -7.23 8.10 16.73
N ALA A 6 -6.62 8.23 15.55
CA ALA A 6 -5.35 7.59 15.25
C ALA A 6 -4.21 8.55 15.65
N THR A 7 -4.02 8.71 16.95
CA THR A 7 -2.78 9.26 17.50
C THR A 7 -1.82 8.09 17.68
N GLU A 8 -1.17 7.65 16.60
CA GLU A 8 -0.14 6.60 16.69
C GLU A 8 1.21 7.19 16.34
N VAL A 9 1.92 7.58 17.40
CA VAL A 9 3.38 7.74 17.41
C VAL A 9 4.00 6.42 16.94
N ALA A 10 4.34 6.33 15.66
CA ALA A 10 5.13 5.21 15.15
C ALA A 10 6.52 5.24 15.84
N PRO A 11 6.91 4.18 16.58
CA PRO A 11 8.24 4.12 17.17
C PRO A 11 9.28 4.15 16.04
N GLN A 12 10.36 4.90 16.25
CA GLN A 12 11.48 5.05 15.32
C GLN A 12 12.00 3.67 14.91
N ALA A 13 11.80 3.32 13.64
CA ALA A 13 12.15 2.02 13.07
C ALA A 13 13.67 1.93 12.83
N THR A 14 14.43 1.63 13.88
CA THR A 14 15.85 1.21 13.80
C THR A 14 16.04 -0.30 13.77
N HIS A 15 14.96 -1.07 13.88
CA HIS A 15 15.01 -2.53 13.72
C HIS A 15 15.04 -2.89 12.23
N ASP A 16 15.83 -3.88 11.86
CA ASP A 16 15.86 -4.43 10.50
C ASP A 16 14.50 -5.02 10.10
N ILE A 17 14.05 -4.74 8.87
CA ILE A 17 12.83 -5.35 8.32
C ILE A 17 13.09 -6.84 8.15
N LYS A 18 12.44 -7.66 9.00
CA LYS A 18 12.51 -9.12 8.92
C LYS A 18 11.40 -9.69 8.07
N ILE A 19 11.78 -10.51 7.10
CA ILE A 19 10.84 -11.20 6.19
C ILE A 19 10.59 -12.58 6.73
N ARG A 20 9.32 -12.98 6.73
CA ARG A 20 8.96 -14.35 7.10
C ARG A 20 9.62 -15.31 6.11
N PRO A 21 10.10 -16.49 6.50
CA PRO A 21 10.62 -17.47 5.54
C PRO A 21 9.50 -18.11 4.69
N ASP A 22 8.26 -18.10 5.19
CA ASP A 22 7.07 -18.71 4.57
C ASP A 22 6.13 -17.65 3.96
N TYR A 23 6.71 -16.62 3.32
CA TYR A 23 5.92 -15.58 2.66
C TYR A 23 5.47 -16.04 1.28
N PRO A 24 4.23 -15.70 0.85
CA PRO A 24 3.85 -15.87 -0.54
C PRO A 24 4.68 -14.92 -1.40
N ARG A 25 5.15 -15.36 -2.57
CA ARG A 25 5.86 -14.48 -3.51
C ARG A 25 4.97 -13.35 -4.02
N GLU A 26 3.70 -13.68 -4.24
CA GLU A 26 2.66 -12.81 -4.76
C GLU A 26 1.38 -13.01 -3.94
N TYR A 27 0.73 -11.92 -3.57
CA TYR A 27 -0.54 -11.93 -2.85
C TYR A 27 -1.53 -11.00 -3.52
N VAL A 28 -2.69 -11.53 -3.90
CA VAL A 28 -3.79 -10.72 -4.42
C VAL A 28 -4.64 -10.25 -3.26
N VAL A 29 -4.79 -8.93 -3.14
CA VAL A 29 -5.62 -8.30 -2.11
C VAL A 29 -7.05 -8.78 -2.23
N LYS A 30 -7.66 -9.11 -1.10
CA LYS A 30 -9.08 -9.44 -1.02
C LYS A 30 -9.85 -8.31 -0.35
N LYS A 31 -11.16 -8.28 -0.57
CA LYS A 31 -12.02 -7.26 0.02
C LYS A 31 -11.93 -7.35 1.55
N GLY A 32 -11.51 -6.26 2.19
CA GLY A 32 -11.31 -6.19 3.64
C GLY A 32 -9.87 -6.44 4.11
N ASP A 33 -8.94 -6.77 3.20
CA ASP A 33 -7.51 -6.70 3.52
C ASP A 33 -7.06 -5.25 3.69
N THR A 34 -6.05 -5.05 4.53
CA THR A 34 -5.42 -3.76 4.78
C THR A 34 -3.92 -3.89 4.57
N LEU A 35 -3.24 -2.78 4.30
CA LEU A 35 -1.77 -2.75 4.22
C LEU A 35 -1.13 -3.38 5.46
N TRP A 36 -1.69 -3.13 6.65
CA TRP A 36 -1.23 -3.73 7.89
C TRP A 36 -1.40 -5.26 7.90
N GLY A 37 -2.59 -5.75 7.55
CA GLY A 37 -2.87 -7.18 7.51
C GLY A 37 -2.01 -7.92 6.50
N ILE A 38 -1.74 -7.28 5.36
CA ILE A 38 -0.86 -7.83 4.33
C ILE A 38 0.59 -7.75 4.77
N ALA A 39 1.05 -6.64 5.36
CA ALA A 39 2.39 -6.54 5.92
C ALA A 39 2.65 -7.67 6.93
N SER A 40 1.67 -8.03 7.77
CA SER A 40 1.76 -9.16 8.69
C SER A 40 1.92 -10.54 8.02
N ARG A 41 1.59 -10.67 6.72
CA ARG A 41 1.77 -11.90 5.93
C ARG A 41 3.16 -12.03 5.33
N PHE A 42 3.78 -10.92 4.97
CA PHE A 42 5.10 -10.89 4.34
C PHE A 42 6.23 -10.68 5.35
N LEU A 43 6.00 -9.82 6.33
CA LEU A 43 6.96 -9.43 7.35
C LEU A 43 6.71 -10.17 8.66
N GLU A 44 7.77 -10.43 9.42
CA GLU A 44 7.62 -10.89 10.81
C GLU A 44 6.98 -9.79 11.67
N ASP A 45 7.29 -8.54 11.35
CA ASP A 45 6.83 -7.35 12.08
C ASP A 45 5.90 -6.51 11.19
N PRO A 46 4.58 -6.48 11.45
CA PRO A 46 3.65 -5.67 10.66
C PRO A 46 3.84 -4.17 10.87
N TRP A 47 4.56 -3.75 11.92
CA TRP A 47 4.83 -2.34 12.24
C TRP A 47 5.58 -1.56 11.16
N TYR A 48 6.20 -2.25 10.19
CA TYR A 48 6.86 -1.63 9.04
C TYR A 48 5.92 -1.28 7.88
N TRP A 49 4.61 -1.51 8.03
CA TRP A 49 3.63 -1.09 7.03
C TRP A 49 3.71 0.42 6.64
N PRO A 50 4.08 1.39 7.50
CA PRO A 50 4.23 2.79 7.10
C PRO A 50 5.45 3.01 6.19
N GLU A 51 6.53 2.25 6.41
CA GLU A 51 7.73 2.28 5.56
C GLU A 51 7.43 1.67 4.19
N ILE A 52 6.63 0.59 4.14
CA ILE A 52 6.07 0.07 2.89
C ILE A 52 5.29 1.18 2.18
N TRP A 53 4.37 1.84 2.88
CA TRP A 53 3.57 2.91 2.29
C TRP A 53 4.43 4.06 1.74
N TYR A 54 5.42 4.53 2.49
CA TYR A 54 6.34 5.59 2.04
C TYR A 54 7.11 5.22 0.76
N ARG A 55 7.41 3.93 0.56
CA ARG A 55 8.10 3.42 -0.64
C ARG A 55 7.17 3.16 -1.82
N ASN A 56 5.86 3.18 -1.60
CA ASN A 56 4.84 2.97 -2.62
C ASN A 56 4.09 4.28 -2.86
N PRO A 57 4.67 5.25 -3.60
CA PRO A 57 4.01 6.53 -3.88
C PRO A 57 2.70 6.36 -4.68
N GLN A 58 2.53 5.23 -5.36
CA GLN A 58 1.27 4.84 -6.02
C GLN A 58 0.10 4.58 -5.05
N LEU A 59 0.39 4.37 -3.77
CA LEU A 59 -0.62 4.25 -2.72
C LEU A 59 -0.84 5.63 -2.11
N GLU A 60 -1.57 6.50 -2.81
CA GLU A 60 -1.82 7.87 -2.35
C GLU A 60 -2.52 7.90 -0.98
N ASN A 61 -3.30 6.87 -0.68
CA ASN A 61 -3.94 6.68 0.61
C ASN A 61 -3.75 5.24 1.09
N PRO A 62 -3.34 5.03 2.36
CA PRO A 62 -3.09 3.69 2.91
C PRO A 62 -4.36 2.83 3.03
N HIS A 63 -5.55 3.45 2.99
CA HIS A 63 -6.84 2.76 2.95
C HIS A 63 -7.32 2.44 1.53
N LEU A 64 -6.69 2.97 0.48
CA LEU A 64 -7.09 2.77 -0.92
C LEU A 64 -6.39 1.56 -1.57
N ILE A 65 -6.18 0.51 -0.79
CA ILE A 65 -5.79 -0.78 -1.33
C ILE A 65 -7.05 -1.52 -1.75
N TYR A 66 -7.16 -1.81 -3.04
CA TYR A 66 -8.36 -2.40 -3.62
C TYR A 66 -8.19 -3.90 -3.81
N PRO A 67 -9.27 -4.68 -3.64
CA PRO A 67 -9.25 -6.08 -4.03
C PRO A 67 -8.89 -6.20 -5.51
N GLY A 68 -7.90 -7.05 -5.82
CA GLY A 68 -7.31 -7.16 -7.15
C GLY A 68 -5.95 -6.48 -7.31
N ASP A 69 -5.55 -5.59 -6.39
CA ASP A 69 -4.15 -5.15 -6.32
C ASP A 69 -3.26 -6.37 -5.99
N MET A 70 -2.09 -6.47 -6.62
CA MET A 70 -1.15 -7.56 -6.39
C MET A 70 0.03 -7.06 -5.55
N LEU A 71 0.42 -7.77 -4.50
CA LEU A 71 1.58 -7.44 -3.68
C LEU A 71 2.66 -8.46 -3.88
N SER A 72 3.88 -7.97 -4.07
CA SER A 72 5.07 -8.80 -4.22
C SER A 72 6.19 -8.26 -3.34
N LEU A 73 7.01 -9.16 -2.81
CA LEU A 73 8.20 -8.75 -2.07
C LEU A 73 9.33 -8.41 -3.06
N THR A 74 9.84 -7.19 -2.98
CA THR A 74 10.97 -6.69 -3.79
C THR A 74 12.10 -6.20 -2.88
N TYR A 75 13.35 -6.27 -3.33
CA TYR A 75 14.48 -5.70 -2.61
C TYR A 75 14.88 -4.36 -3.24
N ILE A 76 14.67 -3.27 -2.51
CA ILE A 76 15.02 -1.91 -2.94
C ILE A 76 16.23 -1.46 -2.12
N ASN A 77 17.36 -1.18 -2.77
CA ASN A 77 18.62 -0.83 -2.09
C ASN A 77 19.05 -1.89 -1.03
N GLY A 78 18.86 -3.18 -1.34
CA GLY A 78 19.17 -4.28 -0.44
C GLY A 78 18.22 -4.44 0.75
N ARG A 79 17.18 -3.61 0.86
CA ARG A 79 16.14 -3.72 1.89
C ARG A 79 14.90 -4.41 1.32
N PRO A 80 14.36 -5.42 1.98
CA PRO A 80 13.13 -6.05 1.53
C PRO A 80 11.96 -5.08 1.75
N THR A 81 11.12 -4.93 0.74
CA THR A 81 10.01 -3.99 0.69
C THR A 81 8.86 -4.65 -0.05
N VAL A 82 7.65 -4.56 0.51
CA VAL A 82 6.46 -5.01 -0.20
C VAL A 82 6.09 -3.93 -1.23
N GLN A 83 6.08 -4.29 -2.51
CA GLN A 83 5.57 -3.42 -3.56
C GLN A 83 4.15 -3.81 -3.89
N VAL A 84 3.30 -2.79 -4.03
CA VAL A 84 1.99 -2.98 -4.65
C VAL A 84 2.21 -2.85 -6.16
N THR A 85 1.59 -3.74 -6.91
CA THR A 85 1.47 -3.67 -8.36
C THR A 85 -0.01 -3.54 -8.65
N ARG A 86 -0.42 -2.33 -9.04
CA ARG A 86 -1.72 -2.11 -9.64
C ARG A 86 -1.53 -2.27 -11.13
N GLU A 87 -2.08 -3.33 -11.70
CA GLU A 87 -2.28 -3.35 -13.15
C GLU A 87 -3.26 -2.22 -13.46
N VAL A 88 -2.73 -1.08 -13.89
CA VAL A 88 -3.52 -0.02 -14.48
C VAL A 88 -4.06 -0.57 -15.79
N VAL A 89 -5.19 -1.27 -15.71
CA VAL A 89 -6.02 -1.47 -16.90
C VAL A 89 -6.47 -0.07 -17.28
N GLU A 90 -5.82 0.47 -18.30
CA GLU A 90 -6.10 1.76 -18.94
C GLU A 90 -7.52 1.73 -19.53
N THR A 91 -8.55 1.70 -18.68
CA THR A 91 -9.96 1.79 -19.06
C THR A 91 -10.68 2.70 -18.08
N ALA A 92 -10.30 3.96 -18.06
CA ALA A 92 -11.22 5.11 -18.03
C ALA A 92 -10.39 6.40 -17.91
N PRO A 93 -10.58 7.37 -18.80
CA PRO A 93 -9.97 8.68 -18.65
C PRO A 93 -10.50 9.31 -17.35
N ALA A 94 -9.61 9.96 -16.61
CA ALA A 94 -10.00 10.85 -15.53
C ALA A 94 -11.04 11.84 -16.07
N GLY A 95 -12.28 11.66 -15.65
CA GLY A 95 -13.33 12.63 -15.90
C GLY A 95 -13.00 13.92 -15.16
N GLU A 96 -12.74 14.97 -15.95
CA GLU A 96 -13.40 16.27 -15.81
C GLU A 96 -12.94 17.19 -14.66
N ASP A 97 -11.99 18.08 -14.98
CA ASP A 97 -12.22 19.54 -14.85
C ASP A 97 -11.31 20.28 -15.84
N HIS A 98 -11.77 20.42 -17.08
CA HIS A 98 -11.28 21.49 -17.94
C HIS A 98 -12.49 22.19 -18.54
N VAL A 99 -13.06 23.09 -17.75
CA VAL A 99 -14.02 24.11 -18.19
C VAL A 99 -13.37 25.02 -19.24
N VAL A 100 -13.27 24.55 -20.49
CA VAL A 100 -13.19 25.45 -21.64
C VAL A 100 -14.60 25.85 -22.00
N ARG A 101 -14.94 27.04 -21.53
CA ARG A 101 -16.16 27.79 -21.83
C ARG A 101 -16.60 27.59 -23.28
N THR A 102 -17.80 27.06 -23.46
CA THR A 102 -18.61 27.35 -24.64
C THR A 102 -18.99 28.83 -24.58
N ASP A 103 -18.62 29.62 -25.58
CA ASP A 103 -19.50 30.67 -26.08
C ASP A 103 -19.19 31.00 -27.55
N THR A 104 -20.26 31.39 -28.21
CA THR A 104 -20.49 31.59 -29.65
C THR A 104 -19.78 32.81 -30.23
#